data_AF-A0A955SVU7-F1
#
_entry.id   AF-A0A955SVU7-F1
#
_cell.length_a   1.000
_cell.length_b   1.000
_cell.length_c   1.000
_cell.angle_alpha   90.00
_cell.angle_beta   90.00
_cell.angle_gamma   90.00
#
_symmetry.space_group_name_H-M   'P 1'
#
loop_
_entity.id
_entity.type
_entity.pdbx_description
1 polymer ?
#
loop_
_entity_poly.entity_id
_entity_poly.type
_entity_poly.pdbx_seq_one_letter_code
_entity_poly.pdbx_strand_id
1 'polypeptide(L)'
;RLTCVDCPEVIQDFGYSETEHTGRGSGEIGGRVQNSADPAYYALPIGKPLSFKDSFSASGKLTVNHIGLRGVAYIGFFNPEYHTWRVWSSMAFRIWEEDMVGQIMFDWMAGDWQARGAETAILLDPDGKVHNWSFKYEPDIQVDPVWKDKLLEKHITEETGNGRPYELQGEEFILERARKDDPALTAGTLHERLLSLRDQGLVEYFHRHGQHRWWKRPHPEDSHGRITLAVDDETPYVFWMDETVRNAPTEMTHFGLFNIHRYGEWMEVYLGDLTVNGERIELNQDPKWEGKNNRVQYTETSFQSMSDYGYCQTNWAGESPGEVGGLFWRTEPQDPNFSYYGADVGELTLDDPISFSGSIYFLNGMSDAAAYFGYFNSKDQIQSLSKGGDKTMENRMGLQFADASSIGYRLRPTLNTSQGDRAENAGPIFTPNKERHRFTFEYDPKANNGVGAAVMTLDGESYPFDLTPRQREEGAVFDRFGFANVRGGGNSVEVYFDDVGYTAREGKLKKFEQEVIPAPYPKESGGRKY
;
A
#
# COMPACT_ATOMS: atom_id res chain seq x y z
N ARG A 1 -20.91 12.88 5.40
CA ARG A 1 -20.53 12.14 4.17
C ARG A 1 -20.05 13.13 3.13
N LEU A 2 -19.04 12.79 2.32
CA LEU A 2 -18.63 13.62 1.19
C LEU A 2 -19.31 13.13 -0.10
N THR A 3 -19.70 14.05 -0.98
CA THR A 3 -20.27 13.72 -2.30
C THR A 3 -19.58 14.52 -3.39
N CYS A 4 -19.20 13.85 -4.46
CA CYS A 4 -18.53 14.48 -5.58
C CYS A 4 -19.52 15.30 -6.44
N VAL A 5 -19.14 16.53 -6.85
CA VAL A 5 -20.02 17.45 -7.63
C VAL A 5 -19.65 17.59 -9.10
N ASP A 6 -18.39 17.37 -9.47
CA ASP A 6 -17.86 17.50 -10.83
C ASP A 6 -16.97 16.31 -11.20
N CYS A 7 -17.52 15.14 -10.94
CA CYS A 7 -16.85 13.85 -11.02
C CYS A 7 -16.27 13.56 -12.41
N PRO A 8 -15.05 13.01 -12.47
CA PRO A 8 -14.43 12.66 -13.73
C PRO A 8 -15.13 11.44 -14.34
N GLU A 9 -14.96 11.30 -15.64
CA GLU A 9 -15.30 10.08 -16.35
C GLU A 9 -14.08 9.16 -16.40
N VAL A 10 -14.30 7.88 -16.08
CA VAL A 10 -13.34 6.81 -16.30
C VAL A 10 -13.70 6.13 -17.60
N ILE A 11 -12.71 6.02 -18.48
CA ILE A 11 -12.78 5.28 -19.73
C ILE A 11 -11.67 4.25 -19.72
N GLN A 12 -12.05 2.98 -19.68
CA GLN A 12 -11.16 1.85 -19.94
C GLN A 12 -11.41 1.40 -21.37
N ASP A 13 -10.37 1.39 -22.18
CA ASP A 13 -10.46 0.94 -23.57
C ASP A 13 -9.17 0.22 -23.97
N PHE A 14 -8.97 -0.97 -23.42
CA PHE A 14 -7.78 -1.78 -23.66
C PHE A 14 -8.09 -3.28 -23.78
N GLY A 15 -7.16 -4.01 -24.41
CA GLY A 15 -7.25 -5.44 -24.65
C GLY A 15 -6.59 -5.79 -25.97
N TYR A 16 -7.00 -6.89 -26.60
CA TYR A 16 -6.54 -7.22 -27.94
C TYR A 16 -7.02 -6.19 -28.99
N SER A 17 -6.12 -5.81 -29.90
CA SER A 17 -6.41 -5.01 -31.10
C SER A 17 -5.54 -5.43 -32.28
N GLU A 18 -6.08 -5.31 -33.49
CA GLU A 18 -5.36 -5.51 -34.76
C GLU A 18 -4.58 -4.24 -35.15
N THR A 19 -3.73 -3.76 -34.24
CA THR A 19 -2.87 -2.59 -34.42
C THR A 19 -1.39 -3.00 -34.48
N GLU A 20 -0.50 -2.07 -34.84
CA GLU A 20 0.92 -2.35 -35.09
C GLU A 20 1.87 -1.42 -34.31
N HIS A 21 1.47 -0.90 -33.14
CA HIS A 21 2.31 0.02 -32.35
C HIS A 21 3.65 -0.62 -31.96
N THR A 22 3.66 -1.91 -31.65
CA THR A 22 4.87 -2.68 -31.32
C THR A 22 5.70 -3.13 -32.55
N GLY A 23 5.33 -2.66 -33.74
CA GLY A 23 6.15 -2.60 -34.96
C GLY A 23 6.16 -3.83 -35.86
N ARG A 24 5.79 -5.04 -35.39
CA ARG A 24 5.65 -6.24 -36.25
C ARG A 24 4.58 -7.21 -35.72
N GLY A 25 3.65 -7.62 -36.58
CA GLY A 25 2.63 -8.65 -36.31
C GLY A 25 1.20 -8.12 -36.49
N SER A 26 0.22 -9.02 -36.70
CA SER A 26 -1.19 -8.64 -36.92
C SER A 26 -2.00 -8.52 -35.62
N GLY A 27 -1.40 -7.99 -34.56
CA GLY A 27 -2.10 -7.65 -33.33
C GLY A 27 -1.22 -7.55 -32.08
N GLU A 28 -1.78 -6.91 -31.06
CA GLU A 28 -1.13 -6.57 -29.80
C GLU A 28 -2.13 -6.44 -28.65
N ILE A 29 -1.65 -6.41 -27.41
CA ILE A 29 -2.46 -6.18 -26.22
C ILE A 29 -2.19 -4.76 -25.72
N GLY A 30 -3.19 -3.90 -25.73
CA GLY A 30 -2.97 -2.52 -25.31
C GLY A 30 -4.19 -1.62 -25.44
N GLY A 31 -3.93 -0.32 -25.35
CA GLY A 31 -4.92 0.74 -25.42
C GLY A 31 -4.90 1.62 -24.18
N ARG A 32 -6.04 2.27 -23.91
CA ARG A 32 -6.22 3.22 -22.81
C ARG A 32 -6.49 2.50 -21.50
N VAL A 33 -5.53 2.57 -20.58
CA VAL A 33 -5.65 2.09 -19.20
C VAL A 33 -5.74 3.30 -18.28
N GLN A 34 -6.88 3.46 -17.60
CA GLN A 34 -7.11 4.58 -16.69
C GLN A 34 -7.02 4.14 -15.23
N ASN A 35 -6.43 4.96 -14.37
CA ASN A 35 -6.50 4.77 -12.93
C ASN A 35 -7.96 4.87 -12.46
N SER A 36 -8.40 3.94 -11.62
CA SER A 36 -9.75 3.99 -11.05
C SER A 36 -9.85 3.25 -9.72
N ALA A 37 -10.89 3.52 -8.93
CA ALA A 37 -11.23 2.68 -7.80
C ALA A 37 -11.66 1.25 -8.21
N ASP A 38 -12.25 1.09 -9.40
CA ASP A 38 -12.68 -0.22 -9.86
C ASP A 38 -11.56 -0.98 -10.60
N PRO A 39 -11.41 -2.29 -10.31
CA PRO A 39 -10.45 -3.13 -11.01
C PRO A 39 -10.82 -3.29 -12.48
N ALA A 40 -9.82 -3.17 -13.36
CA ALA A 40 -9.90 -3.48 -14.78
C ALA A 40 -8.65 -4.27 -15.22
N TYR A 41 -8.85 -5.31 -16.04
CA TYR A 41 -7.77 -6.10 -16.61
C TYR A 41 -8.15 -6.77 -17.94
N TYR A 42 -7.14 -7.10 -18.73
CA TYR A 42 -7.21 -8.04 -19.85
C TYR A 42 -6.00 -8.97 -19.76
N ALA A 43 -6.23 -10.24 -19.42
CA ALA A 43 -5.17 -11.12 -18.93
C ALA A 43 -5.37 -12.59 -19.31
N LEU A 44 -4.25 -13.28 -19.52
CA LEU A 44 -4.14 -14.71 -19.70
C LEU A 44 -4.31 -15.43 -18.35
N PRO A 45 -5.31 -16.31 -18.17
CA PRO A 45 -5.35 -17.21 -17.04
C PRO A 45 -4.18 -18.21 -17.13
N ILE A 46 -3.37 -18.29 -16.07
CA ILE A 46 -2.26 -19.25 -16.01
C ILE A 46 -2.78 -20.52 -15.33
N GLY A 47 -2.83 -21.63 -16.07
CA GLY A 47 -3.61 -22.82 -15.70
C GLY A 47 -3.23 -23.49 -14.36
N LYS A 48 -2.08 -23.14 -13.77
CA LYS A 48 -1.70 -23.48 -12.40
C LYS A 48 -1.36 -22.19 -11.66
N PRO A 49 -1.97 -21.91 -10.49
CA PRO A 49 -1.57 -20.76 -9.69
C PRO A 49 -0.09 -20.80 -9.31
N LEU A 50 0.56 -19.64 -9.40
CA LEU A 50 1.97 -19.43 -9.04
C LEU A 50 2.08 -18.81 -7.65
N SER A 51 3.11 -19.20 -6.91
CA SER A 51 3.50 -18.60 -5.64
C SER A 51 4.93 -18.05 -5.71
N PHE A 52 5.39 -17.39 -4.65
CA PHE A 52 6.81 -17.00 -4.53
C PHE A 52 7.78 -18.20 -4.35
N LYS A 53 7.28 -19.43 -4.40
CA LYS A 53 8.10 -20.65 -4.45
C LYS A 53 8.27 -21.20 -5.86
N ASP A 54 7.51 -20.70 -6.84
CA ASP A 54 7.60 -21.13 -8.23
C ASP A 54 8.50 -20.16 -9.02
N SER A 55 9.24 -20.69 -10.00
CA SER A 55 9.94 -19.84 -10.97
C SER A 55 8.99 -19.43 -12.09
N PHE A 56 9.06 -18.18 -12.51
CA PHE A 56 8.28 -17.64 -13.62
C PHE A 56 9.00 -16.49 -14.30
N SER A 57 8.56 -16.18 -15.52
CA SER A 57 9.14 -15.11 -16.32
C SER A 57 8.16 -14.59 -17.34
N ALA A 58 8.35 -13.35 -17.76
CA ALA A 58 7.69 -12.79 -18.91
C ALA A 58 8.63 -11.85 -19.67
N SER A 59 8.44 -11.75 -20.98
CA SER A 59 9.15 -10.82 -21.84
C SER A 59 8.30 -10.41 -23.03
N GLY A 60 8.71 -9.33 -23.68
CA GLY A 60 8.12 -8.91 -24.94
C GLY A 60 8.56 -7.52 -25.34
N LYS A 61 7.72 -6.89 -26.14
CA LYS A 61 7.82 -5.49 -26.54
C LYS A 61 6.82 -4.65 -25.78
N LEU A 62 7.17 -3.39 -25.58
CA LEU A 62 6.34 -2.37 -24.95
C LEU A 62 6.44 -1.08 -25.75
N THR A 63 5.33 -0.38 -25.89
CA THR A 63 5.28 1.03 -26.30
C THR A 63 4.45 1.83 -25.32
N VAL A 64 4.79 3.11 -25.18
CA VAL A 64 4.01 4.10 -24.44
C VAL A 64 3.67 5.23 -25.41
N ASN A 65 2.39 5.44 -25.67
CA ASN A 65 1.92 6.47 -26.62
C ASN A 65 1.32 7.68 -25.91
N HIS A 66 0.92 7.53 -24.65
CA HIS A 66 0.36 8.60 -23.84
C HIS A 66 0.62 8.35 -22.36
N ILE A 67 0.91 9.44 -21.64
CA ILE A 67 0.98 9.48 -20.18
C ILE A 67 0.17 10.68 -19.74
N GLY A 68 -0.95 10.43 -19.06
CA GLY A 68 -1.72 11.43 -18.35
C GLY A 68 -1.21 11.62 -16.92
N LEU A 69 -1.64 12.71 -16.29
CA LEU A 69 -1.24 13.07 -14.92
C LEU A 69 -1.52 11.92 -13.95
N ARG A 70 -0.49 11.45 -13.23
CA ARG A 70 -0.54 10.33 -12.28
C ARG A 70 -0.98 9.00 -12.90
N GLY A 71 -0.97 8.87 -14.22
CA GLY A 71 -1.32 7.64 -14.92
C GLY A 71 -0.43 6.49 -14.48
N VAL A 72 -1.00 5.29 -14.42
CA VAL A 72 -0.27 4.05 -14.15
C VAL A 72 -0.84 2.90 -14.98
N ALA A 73 0.05 2.10 -15.55
CA ALA A 73 -0.30 0.81 -16.14
C ALA A 73 0.57 -0.29 -15.56
N TYR A 74 -0.04 -1.41 -15.18
CA TYR A 74 0.66 -2.59 -14.66
C TYR A 74 0.77 -3.69 -15.70
N ILE A 75 1.92 -4.36 -15.73
CA ILE A 75 2.18 -5.54 -16.54
C ILE A 75 2.84 -6.61 -15.65
N GLY A 76 2.23 -7.79 -15.55
CA GLY A 76 2.84 -8.90 -14.81
C GLY A 76 1.84 -9.94 -14.32
N PHE A 77 2.25 -10.69 -13.30
CA PHE A 77 1.47 -11.77 -12.69
C PHE A 77 0.67 -11.25 -11.50
N PHE A 78 -0.61 -11.61 -11.40
CA PHE A 78 -1.48 -11.13 -10.33
C PHE A 78 -2.66 -12.08 -10.04
N ASN A 79 -3.38 -11.79 -8.96
CA ASN A 79 -4.68 -12.36 -8.66
C ASN A 79 -5.77 -11.30 -8.86
N PRO A 80 -6.83 -11.55 -9.65
CA PRO A 80 -7.87 -10.57 -9.93
C PRO A 80 -8.88 -10.38 -8.77
N GLU A 81 -8.77 -11.14 -7.67
CA GLU A 81 -9.73 -11.06 -6.55
C GLU A 81 -9.70 -9.69 -5.85
N TYR A 82 -8.51 -9.12 -5.64
CA TYR A 82 -8.31 -7.83 -4.99
C TYR A 82 -7.34 -6.95 -5.79
N HIS A 83 -7.79 -5.79 -6.25
CA HIS A 83 -6.92 -4.75 -6.77
C HIS A 83 -6.80 -3.63 -5.73
N THR A 84 -5.57 -3.33 -5.35
CA THR A 84 -5.25 -2.18 -4.51
C THR A 84 -4.18 -1.35 -5.19
N TRP A 85 -3.70 -0.26 -4.57
CA TRP A 85 -2.64 0.52 -5.21
C TRP A 85 -1.30 -0.23 -5.30
N ARG A 86 -1.10 -1.23 -4.44
CA ARG A 86 -0.18 -2.35 -4.69
C ARG A 86 -1.04 -3.58 -4.89
N VAL A 87 -1.04 -4.16 -6.09
CA VAL A 87 -2.02 -5.21 -6.39
C VAL A 87 -1.76 -6.43 -5.52
N TRP A 88 -2.82 -6.93 -4.89
CA TRP A 88 -2.72 -8.04 -3.94
C TRP A 88 -2.34 -9.33 -4.66
N SER A 89 -1.53 -10.17 -3.99
CA SER A 89 -1.06 -11.44 -4.55
C SER A 89 -0.53 -11.28 -5.98
N SER A 90 0.53 -10.47 -6.13
CA SER A 90 1.08 -10.08 -7.42
C SER A 90 2.61 -9.96 -7.43
N MET A 91 3.17 -10.06 -8.64
CA MET A 91 4.54 -9.66 -8.98
C MET A 91 4.52 -9.07 -10.39
N ALA A 92 4.71 -7.76 -10.48
CA ALA A 92 4.54 -7.01 -11.71
C ALA A 92 5.40 -5.76 -11.73
N PHE A 93 5.71 -5.27 -12.92
CA PHE A 93 6.19 -3.90 -13.05
C PHE A 93 5.02 -2.97 -13.41
N ARG A 94 5.15 -1.72 -12.97
CA ARG A 94 4.26 -0.63 -13.38
C ARG A 94 5.05 0.42 -14.11
N ILE A 95 4.39 1.05 -15.07
CA ILE A 95 4.83 2.31 -15.66
C ILE A 95 4.10 3.37 -14.85
N TRP A 96 4.85 4.22 -14.14
CA TRP A 96 4.34 5.22 -13.23
C TRP A 96 4.68 6.61 -13.76
N GLU A 97 3.69 7.50 -13.87
CA GLU A 97 3.94 8.88 -14.28
C GLU A 97 4.77 9.65 -13.24
N GLU A 98 5.91 10.17 -13.68
CA GLU A 98 6.72 11.14 -12.95
C GLU A 98 7.16 12.22 -13.94
N ASP A 99 6.75 13.48 -13.74
CA ASP A 99 7.06 14.61 -14.63
C ASP A 99 6.73 14.35 -16.12
N MET A 100 5.58 13.74 -16.38
CA MET A 100 5.08 13.36 -17.71
C MET A 100 5.92 12.31 -18.45
N VAL A 101 6.88 11.67 -17.78
CA VAL A 101 7.58 10.49 -18.28
C VAL A 101 7.17 9.24 -17.49
N GLY A 102 7.33 8.07 -18.11
CA GLY A 102 6.94 6.79 -17.53
C GLY A 102 8.12 6.14 -16.82
N GLN A 103 8.16 6.19 -15.50
CA GLN A 103 9.16 5.47 -14.72
C GLN A 103 8.72 4.02 -14.51
N ILE A 104 9.60 3.06 -14.81
CA ILE A 104 9.33 1.67 -14.45
C ILE A 104 9.62 1.45 -12.97
N MET A 105 8.64 0.94 -12.24
CA MET A 105 8.81 0.43 -10.88
C MET A 105 8.42 -1.03 -10.83
N PHE A 106 9.04 -1.80 -9.94
CA PHE A 106 8.74 -3.22 -9.77
C PHE A 106 8.13 -3.45 -8.40
N ASP A 107 6.92 -4.02 -8.32
CA ASP A 107 6.22 -4.27 -7.06
C ASP A 107 5.90 -5.76 -6.90
N TRP A 108 5.83 -6.22 -5.66
CA TRP A 108 5.23 -7.51 -5.32
C TRP A 108 4.51 -7.44 -3.99
N MET A 109 3.46 -8.24 -3.87
CA MET A 109 2.65 -8.31 -2.68
C MET A 109 2.14 -9.74 -2.46
N ALA A 110 2.27 -10.21 -1.23
CA ALA A 110 1.78 -11.51 -0.81
C ALA A 110 0.27 -11.48 -0.51
N GLY A 111 -0.34 -12.66 -0.43
CA GLY A 111 -1.74 -12.88 -0.08
C GLY A 111 -2.10 -12.50 1.36
N ASP A 112 -1.11 -12.39 2.26
CA ASP A 112 -1.28 -11.88 3.63
C ASP A 112 -1.01 -10.37 3.76
N TRP A 113 -1.00 -9.66 2.62
CA TRP A 113 -0.88 -8.20 2.53
C TRP A 113 0.52 -7.62 2.79
N GLN A 114 1.56 -8.46 2.88
CA GLN A 114 2.94 -7.97 2.88
C GLN A 114 3.34 -7.47 1.50
N ALA A 115 3.74 -6.21 1.39
CA ALA A 115 4.09 -5.56 0.13
C ALA A 115 5.53 -5.02 0.14
N ARG A 116 6.20 -5.14 -1.01
CA ARG A 116 7.53 -4.58 -1.28
C ARG A 116 7.55 -4.04 -2.71
N GLY A 117 8.59 -3.30 -3.02
CA GLY A 117 8.85 -2.86 -4.38
C GLY A 117 10.18 -2.15 -4.47
N ALA A 118 10.57 -1.87 -5.70
CA ALA A 118 11.78 -1.14 -6.03
C ALA A 118 11.48 -0.12 -7.12
N GLU A 119 12.00 1.08 -6.93
CA GLU A 119 12.04 2.11 -7.96
C GLU A 119 13.25 1.85 -8.86
N THR A 120 13.07 1.99 -10.18
CA THR A 120 14.17 1.96 -11.15
C THR A 120 14.37 3.36 -11.73
N ALA A 121 15.48 3.60 -12.41
CA ALA A 121 15.68 4.83 -13.17
C ALA A 121 15.36 4.67 -14.66
N ILE A 122 14.68 3.59 -15.02
CA ILE A 122 14.23 3.38 -16.40
C ILE A 122 13.08 4.35 -16.65
N LEU A 123 13.29 5.27 -17.60
CA LEU A 123 12.31 6.27 -18.01
C LEU A 123 11.90 6.00 -19.46
N LEU A 124 10.60 6.02 -19.70
CA LEU A 124 9.99 5.85 -21.02
C LEU A 124 9.26 7.14 -21.41
N ASP A 125 9.66 7.73 -22.54
CA ASP A 125 8.92 8.85 -23.12
C ASP A 125 7.62 8.33 -23.78
N PRO A 126 6.53 9.13 -23.78
CA PRO A 126 5.31 8.80 -24.50
C PRO A 126 5.44 9.06 -26.01
N ASP A 127 6.48 8.54 -26.65
CA ASP A 127 6.85 8.80 -28.05
C ASP A 127 6.51 7.63 -28.99
N GLY A 128 5.92 6.55 -28.47
CA GLY A 128 5.59 5.33 -29.21
C GLY A 128 6.83 4.50 -29.61
N LYS A 129 8.01 4.79 -29.06
CA LYS A 129 9.20 3.97 -29.27
C LYS A 129 8.97 2.56 -28.74
N VAL A 130 9.43 1.59 -29.52
CA VAL A 130 9.40 0.17 -29.15
C VAL A 130 10.57 -0.13 -28.22
N HIS A 131 10.25 -0.61 -27.02
CA HIS A 131 11.19 -1.09 -26.02
C HIS A 131 11.10 -2.61 -25.91
N ASN A 132 12.25 -3.27 -25.73
CA ASN A 132 12.27 -4.68 -25.33
C ASN A 132 12.28 -4.76 -23.81
N TRP A 133 11.55 -5.69 -23.22
CA TRP A 133 11.55 -5.88 -21.78
C TRP A 133 11.54 -7.37 -21.43
N SER A 134 12.08 -7.68 -20.25
CA SER A 134 11.93 -8.98 -19.63
C SER A 134 12.00 -8.86 -18.12
N PHE A 135 11.26 -9.71 -17.41
CA PHE A 135 11.58 -10.02 -16.04
C PHE A 135 11.52 -11.52 -15.75
N LYS A 136 12.33 -11.95 -14.80
CA LYS A 136 12.44 -13.34 -14.36
C LYS A 136 12.54 -13.39 -12.85
N TYR A 137 11.81 -14.33 -12.25
CA TYR A 137 11.92 -14.68 -10.84
C TYR A 137 12.48 -16.10 -10.67
N GLU A 138 13.54 -16.20 -9.87
CA GLU A 138 14.30 -17.42 -9.61
C GLU A 138 14.32 -17.68 -8.09
N PRO A 139 13.32 -18.41 -7.53
CA PRO A 139 13.14 -18.56 -6.08
C PRO A 139 14.28 -19.31 -5.38
N ASP A 140 14.96 -20.21 -6.10
CA ASP A 140 15.99 -21.10 -5.55
C ASP A 140 17.39 -20.48 -5.53
N ILE A 141 17.57 -19.30 -6.13
CA ILE A 141 18.87 -18.61 -6.09
C ILE A 141 19.09 -18.06 -4.68
N GLN A 142 20.22 -18.43 -4.11
CA GLN A 142 20.65 -18.01 -2.78
C GLN A 142 21.74 -16.95 -2.89
N VAL A 143 21.78 -16.07 -1.90
CA VAL A 143 22.87 -15.12 -1.72
C VAL A 143 24.16 -15.88 -1.38
N ASP A 144 25.29 -15.45 -1.94
CA ASP A 144 26.61 -15.85 -1.46
C ASP A 144 27.05 -14.80 -0.41
N PRO A 145 26.98 -15.10 0.91
CA PRO A 145 27.26 -14.11 1.95
C PRO A 145 28.75 -13.75 2.05
N VAL A 146 29.63 -14.41 1.29
CA VAL A 146 31.08 -14.19 1.37
C VAL A 146 31.49 -12.92 0.62
N TRP A 147 31.87 -11.89 1.36
CA TRP A 147 32.48 -10.68 0.80
C TRP A 147 33.85 -11.00 0.18
N LYS A 148 33.87 -11.16 -1.15
CA LYS A 148 35.11 -11.31 -1.94
C LYS A 148 35.81 -9.96 -2.13
N ASP A 149 35.03 -8.89 -2.19
CA ASP A 149 35.52 -7.53 -2.31
C ASP A 149 35.80 -6.90 -0.94
N LYS A 150 37.02 -7.12 -0.43
CA LYS A 150 37.44 -6.59 0.88
C LYS A 150 37.56 -5.07 0.91
N LEU A 151 37.75 -4.42 -0.24
CA LEU A 151 37.78 -2.96 -0.30
C LEU A 151 36.38 -2.41 -0.07
N LEU A 152 35.38 -2.91 -0.80
CA LEU A 152 34.01 -2.42 -0.68
C LEU A 152 33.31 -2.87 0.61
N GLU A 153 33.66 -4.04 1.15
CA GLU A 153 33.24 -4.46 2.49
C GLU A 153 33.59 -3.42 3.56
N LYS A 154 34.73 -2.74 3.41
CA LYS A 154 35.17 -1.69 4.34
C LYS A 154 34.45 -0.35 4.15
N HIS A 155 34.07 0.00 2.92
CA HIS A 155 33.65 1.36 2.55
C HIS A 155 32.15 1.57 2.31
N ILE A 156 31.38 0.48 2.20
CA ILE A 156 29.91 0.51 2.16
C ILE A 156 29.37 0.39 3.59
N THR A 157 28.36 1.20 3.90
CA THR A 157 27.75 1.28 5.24
C THR A 157 26.50 0.40 5.36
N GLU A 158 26.13 0.02 6.59
CA GLU A 158 24.87 -0.67 6.90
C GLU A 158 23.69 0.30 7.10
N GLU A 159 23.95 1.61 7.11
CA GLU A 159 22.88 2.62 7.21
C GLU A 159 21.99 2.55 5.96
N THR A 160 20.69 2.26 6.17
CA THR A 160 19.70 2.07 5.10
C THR A 160 19.35 3.37 4.37
N GLY A 161 18.96 3.27 3.09
CA GLY A 161 19.12 4.38 2.14
C GLY A 161 17.96 5.30 1.80
N ASN A 162 16.78 5.12 2.41
CA ASN A 162 15.69 6.08 2.22
C ASN A 162 15.66 7.12 3.35
N GLY A 163 15.80 8.41 3.01
CA GLY A 163 15.74 9.52 3.97
C GLY A 163 17.04 9.84 4.76
N ARG A 164 18.18 9.25 4.39
CA ARG A 164 19.51 9.53 4.98
C ARG A 164 20.41 10.36 4.03
N PRO A 165 21.51 10.97 4.54
CA PRO A 165 22.38 11.83 3.74
C PRO A 165 23.00 11.08 2.56
N TYR A 166 22.86 11.63 1.35
CA TYR A 166 23.40 11.07 0.11
C TYR A 166 24.91 10.85 0.18
N GLU A 167 25.60 11.69 0.94
CA GLU A 167 27.05 11.69 1.17
C GLU A 167 27.58 10.38 1.77
N LEU A 168 26.72 9.60 2.42
CA LEU A 168 27.09 8.30 2.98
C LEU A 168 26.99 7.18 1.95
N GLN A 169 26.08 7.27 0.99
CA GLN A 169 25.67 6.13 0.14
C GLN A 169 25.90 6.37 -1.35
N GLY A 170 26.19 7.61 -1.75
CA GLY A 170 26.44 8.00 -3.12
C GLY A 170 27.75 7.44 -3.67
N GLU A 171 27.73 6.97 -4.92
CA GLU A 171 28.93 6.38 -5.56
C GLU A 171 30.14 7.29 -5.52
N GLU A 172 29.96 8.60 -5.74
CA GLU A 172 31.06 9.58 -5.71
C GLU A 172 31.77 9.61 -4.35
N PHE A 173 31.02 9.49 -3.26
CA PHE A 173 31.55 9.48 -1.90
C PHE A 173 32.15 8.13 -1.52
N ILE A 174 31.53 7.03 -1.97
CA ILE A 174 32.14 5.70 -1.84
C ILE A 174 33.49 5.67 -2.56
N LEU A 175 33.56 6.25 -3.77
CA LEU A 175 34.79 6.35 -4.56
C LEU A 175 35.86 7.17 -3.83
N GLU A 176 35.50 8.33 -3.27
CA GLU A 176 36.44 9.16 -2.51
C GLU A 176 37.02 8.40 -1.30
N ARG A 177 36.18 7.68 -0.56
CA ARG A 177 36.62 6.88 0.60
C ARG A 177 37.48 5.70 0.17
N ALA A 178 37.05 4.95 -0.84
CA ALA A 178 37.74 3.76 -1.34
C ALA A 178 39.11 4.10 -1.95
N ARG A 179 39.25 5.27 -2.59
CA ARG A 179 40.53 5.75 -3.15
C ARG A 179 41.63 5.99 -2.13
N LYS A 180 41.29 6.12 -0.84
CA LYS A 180 42.28 6.20 0.24
C LYS A 180 43.06 4.88 0.39
N ASP A 181 42.44 3.76 0.06
CA ASP A 181 43.05 2.43 0.12
C ASP A 181 43.43 1.89 -1.27
N ASP A 182 42.73 2.31 -2.34
CA ASP A 182 43.03 1.97 -3.74
C ASP A 182 43.02 3.22 -4.64
N PRO A 183 44.15 3.95 -4.73
CA PRO A 183 44.23 5.19 -5.51
C PRO A 183 43.98 5.02 -7.02
N ALA A 184 44.06 3.80 -7.56
CA ALA A 184 43.84 3.51 -8.97
C ALA A 184 42.37 3.29 -9.32
N LEU A 185 41.48 3.21 -8.32
CA LEU A 185 40.06 2.95 -8.53
C LEU A 185 39.39 4.05 -9.36
N THR A 186 38.76 3.63 -10.46
CA THR A 186 37.96 4.50 -11.33
C THR A 186 36.47 4.42 -10.97
N ALA A 187 35.68 5.40 -11.38
CA ALA A 187 34.23 5.38 -11.18
C ALA A 187 33.57 4.18 -11.88
N GLY A 188 33.94 3.91 -13.14
CA GLY A 188 33.41 2.75 -13.88
C GLY A 188 33.73 1.42 -13.20
N THR A 189 34.98 1.22 -12.77
CA THR A 189 35.37 0.00 -12.05
C THR A 189 34.66 -0.13 -10.70
N LEU A 190 34.44 0.99 -9.98
CA LEU A 190 33.65 0.97 -8.75
C LEU A 190 32.20 0.52 -9.04
N HIS A 191 31.57 1.10 -10.04
CA HIS A 191 30.19 0.78 -10.43
C HIS A 191 30.02 -0.69 -10.80
N GLU A 192 30.92 -1.25 -11.63
CA GLU A 192 30.93 -2.67 -11.98
C GLU A 192 31.06 -3.58 -10.75
N ARG A 193 31.92 -3.20 -9.79
CA ARG A 193 32.10 -3.96 -8.53
C ARG A 193 30.86 -3.87 -7.63
N LEU A 194 30.20 -2.72 -7.57
CA LEU A 194 28.95 -2.53 -6.82
C LEU A 194 27.80 -3.36 -7.42
N LEU A 195 27.66 -3.37 -8.75
CA LEU A 195 26.72 -4.26 -9.44
C LEU A 195 26.99 -5.73 -9.14
N SER A 196 28.26 -6.15 -9.15
CA SER A 196 28.62 -7.51 -8.77
C SER A 196 28.21 -7.85 -7.33
N LEU A 197 28.32 -6.91 -6.38
CA LEU A 197 27.89 -7.12 -4.99
C LEU A 197 26.36 -7.17 -4.86
N ARG A 198 25.63 -6.38 -5.66
CA ARG A 198 24.15 -6.42 -5.74
C ARG A 198 23.68 -7.75 -6.30
N ASP A 199 24.30 -8.20 -7.38
CA ASP A 199 23.96 -9.46 -8.04
C ASP A 199 24.37 -10.68 -7.22
N GLN A 200 25.30 -10.49 -6.28
CA GLN A 200 25.63 -11.45 -5.22
C GLN A 200 24.60 -11.42 -4.08
N GLY A 201 23.92 -10.29 -3.88
CA GLY A 201 22.90 -10.07 -2.84
C GLY A 201 23.41 -9.53 -1.52
N LEU A 202 24.59 -8.90 -1.52
CA LEU A 202 25.22 -8.31 -0.33
C LEU A 202 24.82 -6.84 -0.10
N VAL A 203 24.43 -6.14 -1.16
CA VAL A 203 24.08 -4.72 -1.10
C VAL A 203 22.73 -4.46 -1.76
N GLU A 204 22.02 -3.48 -1.22
CA GLU A 204 20.86 -2.89 -1.89
C GLU A 204 21.34 -1.80 -2.85
N TYR A 205 20.57 -1.61 -3.92
CA TYR A 205 20.80 -0.58 -4.92
C TYR A 205 19.53 0.25 -5.10
N PHE A 206 19.67 1.56 -4.98
CA PHE A 206 18.60 2.51 -5.25
C PHE A 206 19.11 3.58 -6.22
N HIS A 207 18.35 3.80 -7.29
CA HIS A 207 18.66 4.81 -8.28
C HIS A 207 17.44 5.66 -8.56
N ARG A 208 17.54 6.96 -8.26
CA ARG A 208 16.48 7.93 -8.53
C ARG A 208 17.06 9.30 -8.84
N HIS A 209 16.50 10.01 -9.81
CA HIS A 209 16.92 11.37 -10.23
C HIS A 209 18.44 11.49 -10.44
N GLY A 210 19.07 10.48 -11.07
CA GLY A 210 20.50 10.44 -11.33
C GLY A 210 21.39 10.16 -10.11
N GLN A 211 20.80 9.81 -8.96
CA GLN A 211 21.54 9.49 -7.73
C GLN A 211 21.62 7.98 -7.53
N HIS A 212 22.84 7.42 -7.63
CA HIS A 212 23.12 6.03 -7.31
C HIS A 212 23.44 5.87 -5.82
N ARG A 213 22.65 5.07 -5.10
CA ARG A 213 22.81 4.83 -3.66
C ARG A 213 22.97 3.35 -3.36
N TRP A 214 23.88 3.05 -2.44
CA TRP A 214 24.27 1.69 -2.08
C TRP A 214 24.44 1.54 -0.57
N TRP A 215 23.93 0.45 -0.01
CA TRP A 215 24.15 0.10 1.40
C TRP A 215 24.18 -1.42 1.58
N LYS A 216 24.84 -1.87 2.64
CA LYS A 216 24.89 -3.27 3.03
C LYS A 216 23.52 -3.76 3.44
N ARG A 217 23.21 -4.99 3.04
CA ARG A 217 22.06 -5.73 3.57
C ARG A 217 22.44 -6.23 4.98
N PRO A 218 21.59 -6.07 6.00
CA PRO A 218 21.93 -6.48 7.37
C PRO A 218 22.07 -8.00 7.53
N HIS A 219 21.17 -8.77 6.91
CA HIS A 219 21.11 -10.24 6.98
C HIS A 219 20.98 -10.83 5.57
N PRO A 220 22.00 -10.65 4.71
CA PRO A 220 21.96 -11.12 3.33
C PRO A 220 21.78 -12.65 3.23
N GLU A 221 22.26 -13.40 4.22
CA GLU A 221 22.15 -14.85 4.33
C GLU A 221 20.71 -15.37 4.44
N ASP A 222 19.79 -14.56 4.96
CA ASP A 222 18.37 -14.95 5.10
C ASP A 222 17.60 -14.74 3.78
N SER A 223 18.20 -14.03 2.82
CA SER A 223 17.54 -13.67 1.57
C SER A 223 17.78 -14.71 0.49
N HIS A 224 16.70 -15.25 -0.08
CA HIS A 224 16.72 -16.12 -1.25
C HIS A 224 15.67 -15.64 -2.24
N GLY A 225 15.80 -15.99 -3.51
CA GLY A 225 14.87 -15.60 -4.54
C GLY A 225 15.33 -14.31 -5.22
N ARG A 226 15.76 -14.45 -6.48
CA ARG A 226 16.28 -13.34 -7.28
C ARG A 226 15.27 -12.92 -8.33
N ILE A 227 14.99 -11.62 -8.39
CA ILE A 227 14.21 -10.99 -9.45
C ILE A 227 15.20 -10.26 -10.35
N THR A 228 15.12 -10.47 -11.66
CA THR A 228 15.88 -9.71 -12.66
C THR A 228 14.90 -9.01 -13.59
N LEU A 229 15.03 -7.70 -13.74
CA LEU A 229 14.27 -6.86 -14.68
C LEU A 229 15.25 -6.21 -15.66
N ALA A 230 15.01 -6.37 -16.96
CA ALA A 230 15.80 -5.76 -18.02
C ALA A 230 14.90 -5.04 -19.02
N VAL A 231 15.33 -3.87 -19.45
CA VAL A 231 14.67 -3.05 -20.48
C VAL A 231 15.72 -2.55 -21.45
N ASP A 232 15.47 -2.76 -22.74
CA ASP A 232 16.41 -2.51 -23.83
C ASP A 232 17.81 -3.10 -23.54
N ASP A 233 18.85 -2.32 -23.83
CA ASP A 233 20.25 -2.66 -23.60
C ASP A 233 20.78 -2.06 -22.27
N GLU A 234 19.87 -1.65 -21.37
CA GLU A 234 20.26 -1.12 -20.06
C GLU A 234 20.81 -2.22 -19.13
N THR A 235 21.57 -1.79 -18.11
CA THR A 235 22.01 -2.70 -17.06
C THR A 235 20.78 -3.24 -16.30
N PRO A 236 20.59 -4.57 -16.23
CA PRO A 236 19.44 -5.12 -15.54
C PRO A 236 19.39 -4.70 -14.06
N TYR A 237 18.18 -4.48 -13.58
CA TYR A 237 17.91 -4.33 -12.15
C TYR A 237 17.77 -5.72 -11.52
N VAL A 238 18.44 -5.93 -10.39
CA VAL A 238 18.40 -7.17 -9.62
C VAL A 238 17.89 -6.87 -8.23
N PHE A 239 16.84 -7.58 -7.82
CA PHE A 239 16.23 -7.46 -6.50
C PHE A 239 16.26 -8.82 -5.79
N TRP A 240 16.30 -8.77 -4.46
CA TRP A 240 16.33 -9.96 -3.61
C TRP A 240 15.12 -9.99 -2.69
N MET A 241 14.47 -11.14 -2.66
CA MET A 241 13.34 -11.37 -1.76
C MET A 241 13.84 -11.60 -0.32
N ASP A 242 13.16 -10.98 0.65
CA ASP A 242 13.37 -11.30 2.07
C ASP A 242 12.66 -12.61 2.44
N GLU A 243 13.16 -13.28 3.48
CA GLU A 243 12.63 -14.59 3.91
C GLU A 243 11.13 -14.53 4.24
N THR A 244 10.70 -13.45 4.89
CA THR A 244 9.34 -13.33 5.42
C THR A 244 8.34 -13.27 4.29
N VAL A 245 8.54 -12.36 3.33
CA VAL A 245 7.62 -12.21 2.19
C VAL A 245 7.69 -13.39 1.23
N ARG A 246 8.87 -14.00 1.01
CA ARG A 246 8.99 -15.19 0.15
C ARG A 246 8.20 -16.39 0.68
N ASN A 247 8.12 -16.54 2.00
CA ASN A 247 7.39 -17.63 2.63
C ASN A 247 5.91 -17.33 2.88
N ALA A 248 5.47 -16.09 2.65
CA ALA A 248 4.09 -15.66 2.79
C ALA A 248 3.17 -16.37 1.76
N PRO A 249 1.88 -16.59 2.09
CA PRO A 249 0.93 -17.16 1.14
C PRO A 249 0.85 -16.27 -0.10
N THR A 250 0.82 -16.84 -1.29
CA THR A 250 0.67 -16.10 -2.55
C THR A 250 0.03 -17.03 -3.58
N GLU A 251 -0.94 -16.51 -4.31
CA GLU A 251 -1.64 -17.21 -5.37
C GLU A 251 -1.85 -16.25 -6.54
N MET A 252 -0.97 -16.29 -7.54
CA MET A 252 -1.10 -15.54 -8.79
C MET A 252 -1.74 -16.46 -9.83
N THR A 253 -2.81 -16.01 -10.48
CA THR A 253 -3.62 -16.82 -11.39
C THR A 253 -3.69 -16.27 -12.80
N HIS A 254 -3.18 -15.05 -13.02
CA HIS A 254 -3.25 -14.36 -14.31
C HIS A 254 -1.93 -13.68 -14.65
N PHE A 255 -1.67 -13.52 -15.95
CA PHE A 255 -0.66 -12.62 -16.49
C PHE A 255 -1.31 -11.64 -17.47
N GLY A 256 -1.06 -10.33 -17.36
CA GLY A 256 -1.61 -9.41 -18.35
C GLY A 256 -1.41 -7.93 -18.03
N LEU A 257 -2.24 -7.11 -18.67
CA LEU A 257 -2.32 -5.66 -18.51
C LEU A 257 -3.50 -5.32 -17.58
N PHE A 258 -3.25 -4.52 -16.56
CA PHE A 258 -4.26 -4.13 -15.58
C PHE A 258 -4.05 -2.72 -15.03
N ASN A 259 -5.12 -2.12 -14.51
CA ASN A 259 -5.06 -0.82 -13.86
C ASN A 259 -4.67 -0.93 -12.38
N ILE A 260 -4.44 0.23 -11.76
CA ILE A 260 -4.20 0.38 -10.34
C ILE A 260 -5.47 0.91 -9.64
N HIS A 261 -5.71 0.47 -8.40
CA HIS A 261 -6.73 1.07 -7.52
C HIS A 261 -6.23 2.41 -6.94
N ARG A 262 -6.17 3.44 -7.78
CA ARG A 262 -5.89 4.84 -7.41
C ARG A 262 -6.66 5.79 -8.34
N TYR A 263 -6.53 7.08 -8.05
CA TYR A 263 -7.02 8.13 -8.92
C TYR A 263 -5.84 8.75 -9.70
N GLY A 264 -6.12 9.06 -10.95
CA GLY A 264 -5.19 9.64 -11.90
C GLY A 264 -5.87 9.68 -13.27
N GLU A 265 -5.13 10.16 -14.26
CA GLU A 265 -5.53 10.05 -15.65
C GLU A 265 -5.13 8.67 -16.20
N TRP A 266 -4.92 8.58 -17.52
CA TRP A 266 -4.75 7.33 -18.24
C TRP A 266 -3.38 7.23 -18.89
N MET A 267 -2.95 6.00 -19.15
CA MET A 267 -1.83 5.70 -20.02
C MET A 267 -2.33 5.00 -21.28
N GLU A 268 -1.62 5.21 -22.39
CA GLU A 268 -1.77 4.40 -23.59
C GLU A 268 -0.54 3.53 -23.75
N VAL A 269 -0.71 2.22 -23.60
CA VAL A 269 0.39 1.25 -23.64
C VAL A 269 0.03 0.07 -24.53
N TYR A 270 1.01 -0.46 -25.26
CA TYR A 270 0.83 -1.68 -26.07
C TYR A 270 1.95 -2.69 -25.83
N LEU A 271 1.56 -3.95 -25.81
CA LEU A 271 2.40 -5.12 -25.59
C LEU A 271 2.34 -6.05 -26.79
N GLY A 272 3.51 -6.46 -27.27
CA GLY A 272 3.67 -7.33 -28.44
C GLY A 272 4.79 -8.33 -28.24
N ASP A 273 4.92 -9.30 -29.15
CA ASP A 273 5.95 -10.35 -29.10
C ASP A 273 6.09 -11.02 -27.71
N LEU A 274 4.95 -11.25 -27.05
CA LEU A 274 4.91 -11.72 -25.67
C LEU A 274 5.39 -13.17 -25.55
N THR A 275 6.22 -13.42 -24.54
CA THR A 275 6.56 -14.77 -24.05
C THR A 275 6.28 -14.83 -22.56
N VAL A 276 5.50 -15.82 -22.13
CA VAL A 276 5.12 -16.01 -20.72
C VAL A 276 5.53 -17.42 -20.31
N ASN A 277 6.35 -17.55 -19.28
CA ASN A 277 6.88 -18.83 -18.79
C ASN A 277 7.52 -19.70 -19.90
N GLY A 278 8.19 -19.05 -20.85
CA GLY A 278 8.84 -19.70 -22.00
C GLY A 278 7.91 -20.03 -23.16
N GLU A 279 6.60 -19.80 -23.03
CA GLU A 279 5.63 -20.00 -24.10
C GLU A 279 5.37 -18.69 -24.85
N ARG A 280 5.56 -18.71 -26.17
CA ARG A 280 5.24 -17.57 -27.03
C ARG A 280 3.73 -17.43 -27.16
N ILE A 281 3.23 -16.21 -26.99
CA ILE A 281 1.83 -15.86 -27.21
C ILE A 281 1.64 -15.42 -28.66
N GLU A 282 0.76 -16.11 -29.37
CA GLU A 282 0.35 -15.72 -30.72
C GLU A 282 -0.73 -14.63 -30.65
N LEU A 283 -0.41 -13.45 -31.19
CA LEU A 283 -1.31 -12.29 -31.23
C LEU A 283 -1.72 -11.93 -32.67
N ASN A 284 -1.60 -12.88 -33.61
CA ASN A 284 -2.05 -12.69 -34.98
C ASN A 284 -3.59 -12.74 -35.14
N GLN A 285 -4.27 -13.13 -34.08
CA GLN A 285 -5.73 -13.11 -33.89
C GLN A 285 -6.00 -12.90 -32.39
N ASP A 286 -7.25 -12.57 -32.05
CA ASP A 286 -7.68 -12.41 -30.66
C ASP A 286 -7.37 -13.68 -29.84
N PRO A 287 -6.51 -13.60 -28.81
CA PRO A 287 -6.11 -14.76 -28.03
C PRO A 287 -7.19 -15.21 -27.03
N LYS A 288 -8.35 -14.53 -26.99
CA LYS A 288 -9.50 -14.82 -26.12
C LYS A 288 -9.14 -14.85 -24.64
N TRP A 289 -8.26 -13.92 -24.23
CA TRP A 289 -7.93 -13.69 -22.83
C TRP A 289 -9.14 -13.19 -22.05
N GLU A 290 -9.08 -13.37 -20.73
CA GLU A 290 -10.14 -12.91 -19.84
C GLU A 290 -10.07 -11.38 -19.68
N GLY A 291 -11.22 -10.72 -19.81
CA GLY A 291 -11.35 -9.28 -19.61
C GLY A 291 -12.38 -8.94 -18.54
N LYS A 292 -12.05 -8.02 -17.65
CA LYS A 292 -12.97 -7.41 -16.68
C LYS A 292 -12.82 -5.90 -16.75
N ASN A 293 -13.93 -5.18 -16.94
CA ASN A 293 -13.97 -3.72 -16.99
C ASN A 293 -12.93 -3.08 -17.94
N ASN A 294 -12.42 -3.80 -18.94
CA ASN A 294 -11.39 -3.30 -19.86
C ASN A 294 -11.97 -2.51 -21.05
N ARG A 295 -13.29 -2.57 -21.25
CA ARG A 295 -14.07 -1.82 -22.25
C ARG A 295 -15.30 -1.23 -21.57
N VAL A 296 -15.11 -0.18 -20.77
CA VAL A 296 -16.19 0.46 -19.99
C VAL A 296 -16.02 1.97 -19.91
N GLN A 297 -17.13 2.66 -19.66
CA GLN A 297 -17.21 4.10 -19.44
C GLN A 297 -18.21 4.38 -18.32
N TYR A 298 -17.78 5.10 -17.28
CA TYR A 298 -18.64 5.47 -16.14
C TYR A 298 -18.11 6.70 -15.41
N THR A 299 -18.98 7.30 -14.59
CA THR A 299 -18.62 8.41 -13.71
C THR A 299 -17.98 7.90 -12.42
N GLU A 300 -16.73 8.28 -12.14
CA GLU A 300 -16.03 7.94 -10.91
C GLU A 300 -16.44 8.93 -9.81
N THR A 301 -17.19 8.43 -8.84
CA THR A 301 -17.80 9.27 -7.78
C THR A 301 -16.92 9.39 -6.54
N SER A 302 -15.78 8.70 -6.52
CA SER A 302 -14.81 8.70 -5.44
C SER A 302 -13.47 9.30 -5.87
N PHE A 303 -12.70 9.76 -4.89
CA PHE A 303 -11.33 10.24 -5.05
C PHE A 303 -10.63 10.25 -3.69
N GLN A 304 -9.34 10.58 -3.65
CA GLN A 304 -8.61 10.54 -2.40
C GLN A 304 -9.25 11.46 -1.35
N SER A 305 -9.37 10.98 -0.10
CA SER A 305 -10.04 11.65 1.02
C SER A 305 -11.58 11.68 0.96
N MET A 306 -12.21 10.99 0.01
CA MET A 306 -13.68 10.80 -0.03
C MET A 306 -14.15 9.75 0.99
N SER A 307 -14.04 10.08 2.27
CA SER A 307 -14.60 9.23 3.33
C SER A 307 -16.11 9.06 3.20
N ASP A 308 -16.55 7.81 3.23
CA ASP A 308 -17.96 7.41 3.12
C ASP A 308 -18.28 6.30 4.12
N TYR A 309 -18.45 6.69 5.38
CA TYR A 309 -18.78 5.77 6.46
C TYR A 309 -19.91 6.32 7.33
N GLY A 310 -20.65 5.39 7.96
CA GLY A 310 -21.81 5.68 8.78
C GLY A 310 -22.73 4.47 8.85
N TYR A 311 -24.02 4.69 9.07
CA TYR A 311 -25.01 3.62 8.99
C TYR A 311 -25.26 3.18 7.54
N CYS A 312 -25.32 1.87 7.30
CA CYS A 312 -25.65 1.27 6.01
C CYS A 312 -26.61 0.09 6.16
N GLN A 313 -27.35 -0.20 5.08
CA GLN A 313 -28.36 -1.26 4.99
C GLN A 313 -27.76 -2.57 4.45
N THR A 314 -26.56 -2.89 4.88
CA THR A 314 -25.84 -4.15 4.57
C THR A 314 -25.79 -5.02 5.83
N ASN A 315 -25.26 -6.23 5.72
CA ASN A 315 -25.14 -7.19 6.82
C ASN A 315 -23.82 -7.96 6.76
N TRP A 316 -22.73 -7.24 6.48
CA TRP A 316 -21.39 -7.83 6.41
C TRP A 316 -20.93 -8.30 7.78
N ALA A 317 -20.99 -7.43 8.79
CA ALA A 317 -20.66 -7.68 10.18
C ALA A 317 -21.81 -8.29 10.99
N GLY A 318 -23.06 -8.14 10.52
CA GLY A 318 -24.29 -8.59 11.19
C GLY A 318 -24.94 -9.86 10.64
N GLU A 319 -25.99 -10.33 11.30
CA GLU A 319 -26.88 -11.38 10.75
C GLU A 319 -28.05 -10.81 9.92
N SER A 320 -28.40 -9.55 10.12
CA SER A 320 -29.52 -8.86 9.46
C SER A 320 -29.12 -7.49 8.94
N PRO A 321 -29.82 -6.91 7.96
CA PRO A 321 -29.50 -5.58 7.44
C PRO A 321 -29.49 -4.49 8.52
N GLY A 322 -28.46 -3.65 8.48
CA GLY A 322 -28.24 -2.55 9.39
C GLY A 322 -26.93 -2.71 10.15
N GLU A 323 -25.91 -1.94 9.77
CA GLU A 323 -24.61 -1.93 10.44
C GLU A 323 -23.97 -0.54 10.33
N VAL A 324 -22.83 -0.34 11.00
CA VAL A 324 -22.06 0.90 10.89
C VAL A 324 -20.68 0.62 10.29
N GLY A 325 -20.26 1.41 9.31
CA GLY A 325 -19.01 1.16 8.60
C GLY A 325 -18.95 1.88 7.26
N GLY A 326 -18.04 1.45 6.40
CA GLY A 326 -17.86 1.98 5.05
C GLY A 326 -16.40 2.31 4.74
N LEU A 327 -16.18 3.25 3.83
CA LEU A 327 -14.87 3.63 3.30
C LEU A 327 -14.21 4.72 4.17
N PHE A 328 -13.09 4.38 4.79
CA PHE A 328 -12.30 5.26 5.65
C PHE A 328 -11.04 5.70 4.92
N TRP A 329 -10.92 6.98 4.61
CA TRP A 329 -9.66 7.56 4.15
C TRP A 329 -8.84 8.10 5.32
N ARG A 330 -7.54 7.81 5.30
CA ARG A 330 -6.58 8.70 5.95
C ARG A 330 -6.61 10.04 5.22
N THR A 331 -6.77 11.13 5.96
CA THR A 331 -6.75 12.48 5.38
C THR A 331 -5.47 13.18 5.77
N GLU A 332 -5.03 14.13 4.94
CA GLU A 332 -3.94 15.01 5.31
C GLU A 332 -4.32 15.87 6.54
N PRO A 333 -3.33 16.33 7.34
CA PRO A 333 -3.61 17.26 8.44
C PRO A 333 -4.23 18.58 7.95
N GLN A 334 -3.82 19.02 6.75
CA GLN A 334 -4.35 20.21 6.10
C GLN A 334 -5.76 19.93 5.55
N ASP A 335 -6.63 20.93 5.61
CA ASP A 335 -8.01 20.94 5.11
C ASP A 335 -9.11 20.37 6.02
N PRO A 336 -10.37 20.87 5.91
CA PRO A 336 -11.48 20.47 6.77
C PRO A 336 -12.02 19.06 6.50
N ASN A 337 -11.22 18.15 5.91
CA ASN A 337 -11.67 16.78 5.61
C ASN A 337 -11.61 15.85 6.83
N PHE A 338 -11.46 16.41 8.05
CA PHE A 338 -11.76 15.64 9.26
C PHE A 338 -13.23 15.22 9.23
N SER A 339 -13.49 14.02 9.70
CA SER A 339 -14.83 13.46 9.78
C SER A 339 -14.90 12.54 10.99
N TYR A 340 -16.09 12.41 11.54
CA TYR A 340 -16.39 11.38 12.51
C TYR A 340 -17.86 10.98 12.40
N TYR A 341 -18.17 9.79 12.90
CA TYR A 341 -19.52 9.28 13.04
C TYR A 341 -19.63 8.59 14.40
N GLY A 342 -20.28 9.22 15.37
CA GLY A 342 -20.30 8.70 16.73
C GLY A 342 -21.46 9.18 17.57
N ALA A 343 -21.84 8.35 18.53
CA ALA A 343 -22.85 8.65 19.55
C ALA A 343 -22.29 9.60 20.62
N ASP A 344 -23.16 10.41 21.22
CA ASP A 344 -22.83 11.17 22.44
C ASP A 344 -22.82 10.23 23.63
N VAL A 345 -21.71 10.18 24.36
CA VAL A 345 -21.55 9.32 25.54
C VAL A 345 -21.57 10.10 26.85
N GLY A 346 -21.82 11.41 26.80
CA GLY A 346 -21.51 12.33 27.91
C GLY A 346 -20.01 12.46 28.12
N GLU A 347 -19.57 12.90 29.30
CA GLU A 347 -18.14 13.03 29.62
C GLU A 347 -17.64 11.78 30.36
N LEU A 348 -16.76 11.02 29.71
CA LEU A 348 -16.04 9.88 30.29
C LEU A 348 -14.57 10.22 30.43
N THR A 349 -13.93 9.72 31.50
CA THR A 349 -12.50 9.91 31.76
C THR A 349 -11.81 8.58 32.07
N LEU A 350 -10.50 8.63 32.33
CA LEU A 350 -9.74 7.47 32.81
C LEU A 350 -10.16 7.02 34.22
N ASP A 351 -11.04 7.73 34.93
CA ASP A 351 -11.59 7.27 36.21
C ASP A 351 -12.83 6.38 36.04
N ASP A 352 -13.41 6.36 34.84
CA ASP A 352 -14.59 5.56 34.54
C ASP A 352 -14.19 4.17 34.01
N PRO A 353 -14.88 3.09 34.43
CA PRO A 353 -14.78 1.81 33.74
C PRO A 353 -15.42 1.93 32.36
N ILE A 354 -14.67 1.57 31.32
CA ILE A 354 -15.10 1.71 29.92
C ILE A 354 -15.10 0.33 29.28
N SER A 355 -16.18 -0.02 28.59
CA SER A 355 -16.21 -1.21 27.74
C SER A 355 -16.95 -0.96 26.44
N PHE A 356 -16.62 -1.76 25.44
CA PHE A 356 -17.40 -1.89 24.22
C PHE A 356 -17.15 -3.24 23.56
N SER A 357 -18.08 -3.70 22.75
CA SER A 357 -18.02 -4.99 22.07
C SER A 357 -18.85 -4.97 20.79
N GLY A 358 -18.68 -5.98 19.95
CA GLY A 358 -19.49 -6.16 18.75
C GLY A 358 -18.94 -7.24 17.83
N SER A 359 -19.41 -7.24 16.59
CA SER A 359 -18.78 -7.91 15.46
C SER A 359 -18.07 -6.91 14.56
N ILE A 360 -17.01 -7.37 13.90
CA ILE A 360 -16.18 -6.60 12.98
C ILE A 360 -16.00 -7.40 11.69
N TYR A 361 -16.03 -6.72 10.55
CA TYR A 361 -15.84 -7.29 9.22
C TYR A 361 -14.92 -6.40 8.38
N PHE A 362 -13.78 -6.94 7.93
CA PHE A 362 -12.80 -6.21 7.12
C PHE A 362 -12.99 -6.55 5.64
N LEU A 363 -13.64 -5.65 4.90
CA LEU A 363 -14.01 -5.89 3.50
C LEU A 363 -12.83 -5.68 2.55
N ASN A 364 -12.11 -4.57 2.69
CA ASN A 364 -11.02 -4.20 1.79
C ASN A 364 -10.01 -3.24 2.42
N GLY A 365 -8.77 -3.21 1.95
CA GLY A 365 -7.75 -2.28 2.44
C GLY A 365 -6.67 -1.96 1.40
N MET A 366 -5.98 -0.84 1.57
CA MET A 366 -4.82 -0.42 0.78
C MET A 366 -3.54 -0.31 1.63
N SER A 367 -2.34 -0.59 1.11
CA SER A 367 -1.11 -0.24 1.87
C SER A 367 -1.10 1.26 2.22
N ASP A 368 -0.49 1.64 3.33
CA ASP A 368 -0.51 2.97 3.95
C ASP A 368 -1.91 3.45 4.39
N ALA A 369 -2.81 2.53 4.76
CA ALA A 369 -4.17 2.86 5.22
C ALA A 369 -4.37 2.64 6.72
N ALA A 370 -5.36 3.35 7.29
CA ALA A 370 -5.70 3.26 8.70
C ALA A 370 -7.14 3.72 8.95
N ALA A 371 -7.75 3.17 10.00
CA ALA A 371 -9.03 3.61 10.53
C ALA A 371 -9.02 3.53 12.06
N TYR A 372 -9.97 4.22 12.69
CA TYR A 372 -10.13 4.21 14.14
C TYR A 372 -11.61 4.05 14.53
N PHE A 373 -11.86 3.18 15.50
CA PHE A 373 -13.16 2.92 16.09
C PHE A 373 -13.05 2.87 17.63
N GLY A 374 -13.83 3.69 18.33
CA GLY A 374 -13.85 3.70 19.79
C GLY A 374 -14.22 5.08 20.35
N TYR A 375 -13.73 5.37 21.55
CA TYR A 375 -13.97 6.62 22.24
C TYR A 375 -13.02 7.72 21.76
N PHE A 376 -13.52 8.94 21.59
CA PHE A 376 -12.71 10.09 21.23
C PHE A 376 -13.31 11.40 21.74
N ASN A 377 -12.52 12.46 21.74
CA ASN A 377 -12.98 13.82 21.94
C ASN A 377 -13.33 14.51 20.61
N SER A 378 -14.58 14.97 20.48
CA SER A 378 -15.09 15.59 19.26
C SER A 378 -14.41 16.93 18.94
N LYS A 379 -14.02 17.71 19.96
CA LYS A 379 -13.36 19.01 19.76
C LYS A 379 -11.93 18.83 19.24
N ASP A 380 -11.22 17.83 19.75
CA ASP A 380 -9.87 17.52 19.28
C ASP A 380 -9.90 16.98 17.86
N GLN A 381 -10.90 16.14 17.53
CA GLN A 381 -11.05 15.57 16.20
C GLN A 381 -11.26 16.64 15.12
N ILE A 382 -12.01 17.71 15.41
CA ILE A 382 -12.30 18.80 14.46
C ILE A 382 -11.28 19.94 14.52
N GLN A 383 -10.23 19.83 15.34
CA GLN A 383 -9.20 20.87 15.42
C GLN A 383 -8.49 21.01 14.07
N SER A 384 -8.35 22.22 13.55
CA SER A 384 -7.56 22.46 12.33
C SER A 384 -6.09 22.17 12.62
N LEU A 385 -5.42 21.41 11.74
CA LEU A 385 -3.99 21.10 11.87
C LEU A 385 -3.21 21.85 10.79
N SER A 386 -2.06 22.42 11.15
CA SER A 386 -1.11 23.00 10.20
C SER A 386 -0.15 21.94 9.65
N LYS A 387 0.45 22.20 8.47
CA LYS A 387 1.41 21.30 7.81
C LYS A 387 2.56 20.92 8.76
N GLY A 388 2.88 19.62 8.81
CA GLY A 388 4.02 19.09 9.59
C GLY A 388 3.77 18.89 11.08
N GLY A 389 2.54 19.11 11.58
CA GLY A 389 2.17 18.71 12.93
C GLY A 389 1.84 17.22 12.97
N ASP A 390 2.81 16.41 13.38
CA ASP A 390 2.54 15.04 13.85
C ASP A 390 1.80 15.15 15.20
N LYS A 391 0.53 15.53 15.16
CA LYS A 391 -0.30 15.47 16.35
C LYS A 391 -0.80 14.04 16.46
N THR A 392 -0.21 13.32 17.40
CA THR A 392 -0.85 12.18 18.04
C THR A 392 -2.28 12.59 18.36
N MET A 393 -3.22 11.72 18.02
CA MET A 393 -4.63 12.02 18.24
C MET A 393 -4.92 11.96 19.74
N GLU A 394 -4.91 13.11 20.41
CA GLU A 394 -5.20 13.27 21.84
C GLU A 394 -6.59 12.71 22.18
N ASN A 395 -6.75 12.29 23.44
CA ASN A 395 -8.05 11.89 24.01
C ASN A 395 -8.77 10.81 23.19
N ARG A 396 -8.12 9.63 23.04
CA ARG A 396 -8.70 8.46 22.37
C ARG A 396 -8.53 7.18 23.18
N MET A 397 -9.50 6.28 23.08
CA MET A 397 -9.40 4.90 23.59
C MET A 397 -10.23 3.98 22.70
N GLY A 398 -9.59 3.02 22.03
CA GLY A 398 -10.30 2.18 21.07
C GLY A 398 -9.42 1.24 20.26
N LEU A 399 -9.93 0.89 19.09
CA LEU A 399 -9.30 0.01 18.10
C LEU A 399 -8.77 0.84 16.93
N GLN A 400 -7.51 0.63 16.57
CA GLN A 400 -6.88 1.22 15.41
C GLN A 400 -6.51 0.13 14.40
N PHE A 401 -7.02 0.26 13.18
CA PHE A 401 -6.49 -0.47 12.03
C PHE A 401 -5.23 0.26 11.62
N ALA A 402 -4.10 -0.42 11.71
CA ALA A 402 -2.81 0.14 11.34
C ALA A 402 -2.13 -0.80 10.36
N ASP A 403 -1.95 -0.32 9.14
CA ASP A 403 -1.13 -1.03 8.19
C ASP A 403 0.35 -1.03 8.63
N ALA A 404 1.06 -2.03 8.15
CA ALA A 404 2.50 -2.00 8.05
C ALA A 404 2.85 -2.80 6.80
N SER A 405 3.44 -2.17 5.79
CA SER A 405 3.79 -2.83 4.52
C SER A 405 4.55 -4.15 4.70
N SER A 406 5.28 -4.34 5.80
CA SER A 406 5.99 -5.59 6.13
C SER A 406 5.15 -6.70 6.75
N ILE A 407 3.92 -6.45 7.17
CA ILE A 407 3.05 -7.40 7.89
C ILE A 407 1.64 -7.46 7.30
N GLY A 408 1.19 -6.43 6.55
CA GLY A 408 -0.19 -6.25 6.15
C GLY A 408 -0.89 -5.27 7.09
N TYR A 409 -1.72 -5.79 7.99
CA TYR A 409 -2.55 -4.99 8.91
C TYR A 409 -2.55 -5.54 10.32
N ARG A 410 -2.68 -4.64 11.30
CA ARG A 410 -3.00 -4.99 12.69
C ARG A 410 -4.24 -4.28 13.18
N LEU A 411 -4.97 -4.96 14.08
CA LEU A 411 -6.03 -4.36 14.89
C LEU A 411 -5.46 -4.04 16.28
N ARG A 412 -5.02 -2.80 16.48
CA ARG A 412 -4.33 -2.39 17.70
C ARG A 412 -5.32 -1.83 18.72
N PRO A 413 -5.40 -2.41 19.93
CA PRO A 413 -6.06 -1.72 21.03
C PRO A 413 -5.13 -0.61 21.54
N THR A 414 -5.65 0.61 21.64
CA THR A 414 -4.84 1.79 21.92
C THR A 414 -5.58 2.80 22.80
N LEU A 415 -4.79 3.61 23.51
CA LEU A 415 -5.20 4.79 24.25
C LEU A 415 -4.22 5.93 24.02
N ASN A 416 -4.74 7.12 23.77
CA ASN A 416 -3.99 8.38 23.76
C ASN A 416 -4.50 9.30 24.87
N THR A 417 -3.56 9.82 25.66
CA THR A 417 -3.84 10.78 26.74
C THR A 417 -4.17 12.18 26.19
N SER A 418 -4.51 13.11 27.08
CA SER A 418 -4.70 14.52 26.76
C SER A 418 -3.41 15.21 26.27
N GLN A 419 -2.24 14.62 26.52
CA GLN A 419 -0.94 15.10 26.02
C GLN A 419 -0.45 14.29 24.81
N GLY A 420 -1.23 13.32 24.35
CA GLY A 420 -0.93 12.52 23.19
C GLY A 420 0.02 11.34 23.43
N ASP A 421 0.46 11.09 24.68
CA ASP A 421 1.19 9.86 25.02
C ASP A 421 0.31 8.64 24.74
N ARG A 422 0.91 7.57 24.22
CA ARG A 422 0.20 6.38 23.76
C ARG A 422 0.50 5.15 24.62
N ALA A 423 -0.56 4.46 25.05
CA ALA A 423 -0.50 3.09 25.56
C ALA A 423 -1.19 2.17 24.54
N GLU A 424 -0.59 1.02 24.23
CA GLU A 424 -1.14 0.11 23.22
C GLU A 424 -0.62 -1.32 23.39
N ASN A 425 -1.33 -2.26 22.78
CA ASN A 425 -0.79 -3.57 22.40
C ASN A 425 -0.60 -3.61 20.88
N ALA A 426 0.34 -4.42 20.39
CA ALA A 426 0.50 -4.62 18.95
C ALA A 426 -0.75 -5.23 18.29
N GLY A 427 -1.56 -5.98 19.04
CA GLY A 427 -2.77 -6.63 18.54
C GLY A 427 -2.50 -7.78 17.57
N PRO A 428 -3.57 -8.46 17.10
CA PRO A 428 -3.46 -9.48 16.07
C PRO A 428 -3.13 -8.88 14.72
N ILE A 429 -2.59 -9.72 13.83
CA ILE A 429 -2.68 -9.49 12.39
C ILE A 429 -4.15 -9.60 12.01
N PHE A 430 -4.68 -8.58 11.32
CA PHE A 430 -6.10 -8.50 10.98
C PHE A 430 -6.25 -7.95 9.57
N THR A 431 -6.29 -8.84 8.58
CA THR A 431 -6.29 -8.49 7.15
C THR A 431 -7.71 -8.50 6.57
N PRO A 432 -7.93 -7.92 5.38
CA PRO A 432 -9.19 -8.00 4.63
C PRO A 432 -9.56 -9.42 4.17
N ASN A 433 -9.90 -10.31 5.11
CA ASN A 433 -10.26 -11.71 4.84
C ASN A 433 -11.76 -11.91 4.59
N LYS A 434 -12.59 -10.86 4.70
CA LYS A 434 -14.05 -10.93 4.51
C LYS A 434 -14.74 -11.92 5.47
N GLU A 435 -14.19 -12.09 6.66
CA GLU A 435 -14.78 -12.90 7.74
C GLU A 435 -15.32 -12.01 8.86
N ARG A 436 -16.33 -12.52 9.57
CA ARG A 436 -16.87 -11.86 10.76
C ARG A 436 -16.09 -12.33 11.98
N HIS A 437 -15.62 -11.38 12.76
CA HIS A 437 -14.94 -11.64 14.02
C HIS A 437 -15.70 -11.01 15.18
N ARG A 438 -15.64 -11.62 16.36
CA ARG A 438 -16.22 -11.05 17.59
C ARG A 438 -15.13 -10.38 18.39
N PHE A 439 -15.39 -9.17 18.87
CA PHE A 439 -14.43 -8.44 19.69
C PHE A 439 -15.06 -7.91 20.98
N THR A 440 -14.22 -7.76 22.00
CA THR A 440 -14.50 -6.94 23.19
C THR A 440 -13.33 -6.03 23.46
N PHE A 441 -13.58 -4.95 24.19
CA PHE A 441 -12.58 -4.08 24.76
C PHE A 441 -13.07 -3.67 26.15
N GLU A 442 -12.23 -3.87 27.16
CA GLU A 442 -12.53 -3.54 28.55
C GLU A 442 -11.38 -2.74 29.14
N TYR A 443 -11.68 -1.60 29.75
CA TYR A 443 -10.76 -0.78 30.52
C TYR A 443 -11.22 -0.73 31.98
N ASP A 444 -10.35 -1.19 32.88
CA ASP A 444 -10.56 -1.10 34.33
C ASP A 444 -9.62 -0.03 34.92
N PRO A 445 -10.15 1.09 35.43
CA PRO A 445 -9.34 2.15 36.03
C PRO A 445 -8.67 1.72 37.34
N LYS A 446 -9.10 0.62 37.97
CA LYS A 446 -8.56 0.09 39.23
C LYS A 446 -7.52 -1.00 39.02
N ALA A 447 -7.40 -1.54 37.81
CA ALA A 447 -6.38 -2.51 37.44
C ALA A 447 -4.97 -1.88 37.45
N ASN A 448 -3.95 -2.72 37.30
CA ASN A 448 -2.54 -2.30 37.35
C ASN A 448 -2.24 -1.39 38.56
N ASN A 449 -2.60 -1.86 39.76
CA ASN A 449 -2.41 -1.12 41.02
C ASN A 449 -3.08 0.26 41.06
N GLY A 450 -4.24 0.42 40.40
CA GLY A 450 -4.98 1.68 40.36
C GLY A 450 -4.48 2.68 39.31
N VAL A 451 -3.56 2.26 38.42
CA VAL A 451 -3.10 3.08 37.29
C VAL A 451 -4.04 2.94 36.08
N GLY A 452 -4.65 1.76 35.95
CA GLY A 452 -5.55 1.41 34.87
C GLY A 452 -4.91 0.47 33.85
N ALA A 453 -5.73 -0.46 33.33
CA ALA A 453 -5.34 -1.41 32.29
C ALA A 453 -6.52 -1.65 31.35
N ALA A 454 -6.21 -1.98 30.10
CA ALA A 454 -7.22 -2.39 29.12
C ALA A 454 -6.89 -3.75 28.51
N VAL A 455 -7.93 -4.46 28.10
CA VAL A 455 -7.83 -5.73 27.38
C VAL A 455 -8.80 -5.70 26.21
N MET A 456 -8.28 -5.87 24.99
CA MET A 456 -9.10 -6.25 23.85
C MET A 456 -9.14 -7.76 23.73
N THR A 457 -10.29 -8.33 23.37
CA THR A 457 -10.35 -9.68 22.83
C THR A 457 -10.77 -9.69 21.37
N LEU A 458 -10.23 -10.61 20.58
CA LEU A 458 -10.68 -10.92 19.22
C LEU A 458 -10.81 -12.44 19.11
N ASP A 459 -12.01 -12.94 18.83
CA ASP A 459 -12.34 -14.37 18.78
C ASP A 459 -11.86 -15.19 19.99
N GLY A 460 -11.87 -14.56 21.17
CA GLY A 460 -11.47 -15.16 22.43
C GLY A 460 -9.98 -15.03 22.78
N GLU A 461 -9.13 -14.56 21.86
CA GLU A 461 -7.74 -14.24 22.15
C GLU A 461 -7.60 -12.86 22.78
N SER A 462 -6.71 -12.70 23.76
CA SER A 462 -6.59 -11.48 24.57
C SER A 462 -5.33 -10.68 24.26
N TYR A 463 -5.49 -9.36 24.18
CA TYR A 463 -4.46 -8.38 23.84
C TYR A 463 -4.45 -7.25 24.89
N PRO A 464 -3.80 -7.46 26.05
CA PRO A 464 -3.79 -6.50 27.15
C PRO A 464 -2.74 -5.39 26.95
N PHE A 465 -3.00 -4.21 27.51
CA PHE A 465 -2.00 -3.18 27.73
C PHE A 465 -2.25 -2.40 29.02
N ASP A 466 -1.17 -1.99 29.67
CA ASP A 466 -1.18 -1.25 30.91
C ASP A 466 -0.90 0.23 30.66
N LEU A 467 -1.52 1.11 31.45
CA LEU A 467 -1.10 2.51 31.50
C LEU A 467 0.11 2.66 32.42
N THR A 468 0.96 3.62 32.11
CA THR A 468 2.00 4.10 33.04
C THR A 468 1.42 5.14 34.01
N PRO A 469 2.04 5.37 35.19
CA PRO A 469 1.62 6.43 36.10
C PRO A 469 1.57 7.81 35.45
N ARG A 470 2.51 8.10 34.53
CA ARG A 470 2.53 9.34 33.74
C ARG A 470 1.29 9.45 32.87
N GLN A 471 0.96 8.42 32.10
CA GLN A 471 -0.22 8.43 31.24
C GLN A 471 -1.52 8.56 32.04
N ARG A 472 -1.57 7.95 33.23
CA ARG A 472 -2.69 8.12 34.16
C ARG A 472 -2.83 9.56 34.63
N GLU A 473 -1.72 10.20 35.01
CA GLU A 473 -1.70 11.59 35.45
C GLU A 473 -2.09 12.58 34.34
N GLU A 474 -1.65 12.34 33.10
CA GLU A 474 -2.02 13.15 31.94
C GLU A 474 -3.54 13.11 31.65
N GLY A 475 -4.22 12.03 32.03
CA GLY A 475 -5.67 11.89 31.88
C GLY A 475 -6.11 11.79 30.41
N ALA A 476 -7.42 11.64 30.22
CA ALA A 476 -8.08 11.73 28.92
C ALA A 476 -9.57 12.05 29.12
N VAL A 477 -10.18 12.73 28.16
CA VAL A 477 -11.61 13.07 28.19
C VAL A 477 -12.28 12.68 26.88
N PHE A 478 -13.27 11.79 26.95
CA PHE A 478 -14.03 11.31 25.79
C PHE A 478 -15.46 11.83 25.83
N ASP A 479 -15.98 12.26 24.69
CA ASP A 479 -17.37 12.72 24.54
C ASP A 479 -18.13 12.03 23.39
N ARG A 480 -17.44 11.22 22.59
CA ARG A 480 -18.04 10.42 21.52
C ARG A 480 -17.58 8.98 21.55
N PHE A 481 -18.44 8.09 21.04
CA PHE A 481 -18.10 6.71 20.72
C PHE A 481 -18.50 6.40 19.28
N GLY A 482 -17.57 5.89 18.47
CA GLY A 482 -17.80 5.52 17.08
C GLY A 482 -16.54 5.66 16.23
N PHE A 483 -16.70 6.08 14.98
CA PHE A 483 -15.60 6.26 14.05
C PHE A 483 -15.05 7.67 14.06
N ALA A 484 -13.73 7.78 13.95
CA ALA A 484 -13.04 9.04 13.66
C ALA A 484 -11.95 8.77 12.62
N ASN A 485 -11.88 9.58 11.56
CA ASN A 485 -10.86 9.36 10.55
C ASN A 485 -9.45 9.65 11.10
N VAL A 486 -8.44 8.97 10.55
CA VAL A 486 -7.03 9.17 10.89
C VAL A 486 -6.46 10.29 10.01
N ARG A 487 -5.73 11.24 10.60
CA ARG A 487 -5.32 12.50 9.95
C ARG A 487 -3.81 12.58 9.71
N GLY A 488 -3.24 11.51 9.16
CA GLY A 488 -1.79 11.37 8.93
C GLY A 488 -1.42 11.10 7.47
N GLY A 489 -2.28 11.46 6.51
CA GLY A 489 -2.09 11.18 5.07
C GLY A 489 -2.12 9.68 4.74
N GLY A 490 -2.29 9.30 3.47
CA GLY A 490 -2.28 7.88 3.06
C GLY A 490 -3.55 7.40 2.37
N ASN A 491 -3.83 6.10 2.48
CA ASN A 491 -4.88 5.42 1.71
C ASN A 491 -6.05 4.97 2.59
N SER A 492 -6.95 4.16 2.03
CA SER A 492 -8.22 3.79 2.63
C SER A 492 -8.37 2.33 3.05
N VAL A 493 -9.24 2.11 4.03
CA VAL A 493 -9.79 0.80 4.38
C VAL A 493 -11.31 0.83 4.29
N GLU A 494 -11.92 -0.33 4.13
CA GLU A 494 -13.37 -0.52 4.18
C GLU A 494 -13.71 -1.57 5.24
N VAL A 495 -14.36 -1.12 6.32
CA VAL A 495 -14.62 -1.94 7.51
C VAL A 495 -16.03 -1.71 8.02
N TYR A 496 -16.64 -2.75 8.58
CA TYR A 496 -17.99 -2.72 9.12
C TYR A 496 -18.04 -3.30 10.53
N PHE A 497 -18.98 -2.79 11.32
CA PHE A 497 -19.21 -3.15 12.70
C PHE A 497 -20.70 -3.29 12.95
N ASP A 498 -21.09 -4.32 13.70
CA ASP A 498 -22.47 -4.54 14.12
C ASP A 498 -22.54 -5.12 15.54
N ASP A 499 -23.75 -5.29 16.08
CA ASP A 499 -24.03 -5.76 17.44
C ASP A 499 -23.28 -4.94 18.51
N VAL A 500 -23.13 -3.63 18.25
CA VAL A 500 -22.24 -2.78 19.03
C VAL A 500 -22.85 -2.40 20.38
N GLY A 501 -22.21 -2.83 21.47
CA GLY A 501 -22.46 -2.38 22.84
C GLY A 501 -21.35 -1.46 23.33
N TYR A 502 -21.66 -0.43 24.13
CA TYR A 502 -20.68 0.51 24.67
C TYR A 502 -21.14 1.20 25.97
N THR A 503 -20.19 1.68 26.76
CA THR A 503 -20.41 2.52 27.95
C THR A 503 -20.78 3.96 27.59
N ALA A 504 -21.78 4.52 28.27
CA ALA A 504 -22.13 5.93 28.21
C ALA A 504 -22.62 6.43 29.58
N ARG A 505 -22.42 7.73 29.88
CA ARG A 505 -22.97 8.39 31.08
C ARG A 505 -24.49 8.43 31.06
N GLU A 506 -25.08 8.66 29.90
CA GLU A 506 -26.53 8.77 29.71
C GLU A 506 -27.01 7.71 28.73
N GLY A 507 -28.06 6.96 29.09
CA GLY A 507 -28.65 5.93 28.23
C GLY A 507 -29.54 6.45 27.10
N LYS A 508 -29.64 7.77 26.91
CA LYS A 508 -30.46 8.38 25.83
C LYS A 508 -29.57 8.84 24.69
N LEU A 509 -29.71 8.18 23.55
CA LEU A 509 -29.09 8.59 22.30
C LEU A 509 -29.58 9.98 21.88
N LYS A 510 -28.66 10.94 21.80
CA LYS A 510 -28.92 12.18 21.08
C LYS A 510 -28.80 11.91 19.58
N LYS A 511 -29.77 12.43 18.82
CA LYS A 511 -29.70 12.42 17.36
C LYS A 511 -28.89 13.63 16.90
N PHE A 512 -27.94 13.37 16.00
CA PHE A 512 -27.19 14.40 15.29
C PHE A 512 -27.63 14.39 13.83
N GLU A 513 -27.74 15.57 13.25
CA GLU A 513 -27.93 15.69 11.80
C GLU A 513 -26.61 15.35 11.10
N GLN A 514 -26.68 14.48 10.11
CA GLN A 514 -25.53 14.18 9.26
C GLN A 514 -25.47 15.21 8.14
N GLU A 515 -24.31 15.81 7.95
CA GLU A 515 -24.08 16.70 6.82
C GLU A 515 -23.55 15.93 5.62
N VAL A 516 -24.07 16.27 4.45
CA VAL A 516 -23.52 15.85 3.16
C VAL A 516 -22.77 17.05 2.59
N ILE A 517 -21.45 16.91 2.50
CA ILE A 517 -20.56 17.99 2.06
C ILE A 517 -20.24 17.75 0.58
N PRO A 518 -20.66 18.65 -0.33
CA PRO A 518 -20.27 18.58 -1.72
C PRO A 518 -18.77 18.89 -1.86
N ALA A 519 -18.02 18.04 -2.55
CA ALA A 519 -16.59 18.16 -2.73
C ALA A 519 -16.22 18.11 -4.22
N PRO A 520 -15.48 19.10 -4.74
CA PRO A 520 -15.04 19.07 -6.13
C PRO A 520 -13.93 18.03 -6.32
N TYR A 521 -13.88 17.41 -7.50
CA TYR A 521 -12.79 16.54 -7.91
C TYR A 521 -11.51 17.36 -8.11
N PRO A 522 -10.37 17.00 -7.47
CA PRO A 522 -9.14 17.76 -7.58
C PRO A 522 -8.43 17.45 -8.90
N LYS A 523 -8.88 18.11 -9.99
CA LYS A 523 -8.41 17.90 -11.37
C LYS A 523 -6.92 18.17 -11.55
N GLU A 524 -6.42 19.26 -10.96
CA GLU A 524 -5.02 19.69 -11.05
C GLU A 524 -4.02 18.66 -10.52
N SER A 525 -4.52 17.70 -9.74
CA SER A 525 -3.74 16.66 -9.11
C SER A 525 -4.31 15.28 -9.43
N GLY A 526 -5.07 15.12 -10.52
CA GLY A 526 -5.58 13.82 -10.97
C GLY A 526 -6.32 13.04 -9.88
N GLY A 527 -7.09 13.70 -9.01
CA GLY A 527 -7.87 13.01 -7.99
C GLY A 527 -7.14 12.73 -6.67
N ARG A 528 -5.90 13.19 -6.46
CA ARG A 528 -5.20 13.07 -5.16
C ARG A 528 -4.81 14.44 -4.59
N LYS A 529 -5.06 14.73 -3.30
CA LYS A 529 -4.83 16.05 -2.67
C LYS A 529 -3.39 16.29 -2.16
N TYR A 530 -2.40 15.52 -2.64
CA TYR A 530 -0.98 15.73 -2.31
C TYR A 530 -0.31 16.68 -3.29
#